data_AF-A0A957SMY2-F1
#
_entry.id   AF-A0A957SMY2-F1
#
_cell.length_a   1.000
_cell.length_b   1.000
_cell.length_c   1.000
_cell.angle_alpha   90.00
_cell.angle_beta   90.00
_cell.angle_gamma   90.00
#
_symmetry.space_group_name_H-M   'P 1'
#
loop_
_entity.id
_entity.type
_entity.pdbx_description
1 polymer ?
#
loop_
_entity_poly.entity_id
_entity_poly.type
_entity_poly.pdbx_seq_one_letter_code
_entity_poly.pdbx_strand_id
1 'polypeptide(L)'
;MTILDTLGRAALLGTQRGELPALPHDDSALGQYLTGLNPEQPEALLLNAAGALSIYEQIGRLPRRFATSKSAAAAEANVGSAHGCSPAAASALFILLNGSHSGLLPEFLSALADAG
;
A
#
# COMPACT_ATOMS: atom_id res chain seq x y z
N MET A 1 -14.23 20.87 3.14
CA MET A 1 -13.15 20.77 4.14
C MET A 1 -13.16 19.34 4.65
N THR A 2 -12.06 18.60 4.53
CA THR A 2 -12.03 17.16 4.88
C THR A 2 -11.77 16.96 6.37
N ILE A 3 -12.22 15.85 6.93
CA ILE A 3 -12.03 15.50 8.35
C ILE A 3 -10.54 15.33 8.72
N LEU A 4 -9.68 15.01 7.74
CA LEU A 4 -8.24 14.96 7.93
C LEU A 4 -7.64 16.37 8.13
N ASP A 5 -8.18 17.40 7.46
CA ASP A 5 -7.75 18.80 7.61
C ASP A 5 -8.11 19.34 9.00
N THR A 6 -9.27 18.95 9.55
CA THR A 6 -9.65 19.36 10.91
C THR A 6 -8.79 18.69 11.99
N LEU A 7 -8.45 17.41 11.85
CA LEU A 7 -7.53 16.72 12.76
C LEU A 7 -6.10 17.28 12.67
N GLY A 8 -5.61 17.56 11.46
CA GLY A 8 -4.30 18.17 11.24
C GLY A 8 -4.19 19.56 11.91
N ARG A 9 -5.24 20.39 11.79
CA ARG A 9 -5.28 21.70 12.47
C ARG A 9 -5.29 21.57 13.99
N ALA A 10 -6.05 20.62 14.54
CA ALA A 10 -6.08 20.39 15.99
C ALA A 10 -4.72 19.89 16.51
N ALA A 11 -4.01 19.06 15.74
CA ALA A 11 -2.65 18.64 16.07
C ALA A 11 -1.64 19.81 16.02
N LEU A 12 -1.75 20.70 15.02
CA LEU A 12 -0.86 21.86 14.85
C LEU A 12 -1.11 22.98 15.88
N LEU A 13 -2.35 23.16 16.33
CA LEU A 13 -2.74 24.19 17.30
C LEU A 13 -2.55 23.76 18.76
N GLY A 14 -2.25 22.48 19.00
CA GLY A 14 -2.06 21.91 20.32
C GLY A 14 -3.38 21.40 20.93
N THR A 15 -3.37 20.12 21.32
CA THR A 15 -4.52 19.38 21.86
C THR A 15 -5.06 19.92 23.19
N GLN A 16 -4.25 20.70 23.92
CA GLN A 16 -4.63 21.31 25.20
C GLN A 16 -5.44 22.61 25.08
N ARG A 17 -5.47 23.25 23.91
CA ARG A 17 -6.04 24.61 23.76
C ARG A 17 -7.29 24.70 22.89
N GLY A 18 -7.76 23.60 22.31
CA GLY A 18 -8.95 23.56 21.46
C GLY A 18 -9.87 22.40 21.80
N GLU A 19 -11.18 22.59 21.60
CA GLU A 19 -12.13 21.47 21.57
C GLU A 19 -11.72 20.48 20.49
N LEU A 20 -11.71 19.19 20.83
CA LEU A 20 -11.45 18.16 19.84
C LEU A 20 -12.56 18.18 18.78
N PRO A 21 -12.20 18.07 17.48
CA PRO A 21 -13.19 17.99 16.43
C PRO A 21 -14.06 16.74 16.64
N ALA A 22 -15.37 16.90 16.45
CA ALA A 22 -16.29 15.79 16.50
C ALA A 22 -15.91 14.75 15.44
N LEU A 23 -15.57 13.54 15.90
CA LEU A 23 -15.28 12.43 15.00
C LEU A 23 -16.58 11.97 14.31
N PRO A 24 -16.52 11.61 13.01
CA PRO A 24 -17.69 11.12 12.30
C PRO A 24 -18.20 9.85 12.99
N HIS A 25 -19.49 9.87 13.32
CA HIS A 25 -20.20 8.71 13.82
C HIS A 25 -20.98 8.11 12.67
N ASP A 26 -20.60 6.90 12.27
CA ASP A 26 -21.20 6.17 11.18
C ASP A 26 -21.22 4.68 11.53
N ASP A 27 -22.18 3.93 11.01
CA ASP A 27 -22.34 2.49 11.30
C ASP A 27 -21.24 1.64 10.63
N SER A 28 -20.39 2.26 9.82
CA SER A 28 -19.22 1.63 9.20
C SER A 28 -18.19 1.16 10.23
N ALA A 29 -17.39 0.16 9.86
CA ALA A 29 -16.31 -0.36 10.71
C ALA A 29 -15.30 0.73 11.13
N LEU A 30 -15.11 1.75 10.28
CA LEU A 30 -14.30 2.94 10.61
C LEU A 30 -14.99 3.78 11.70
N GLY A 31 -16.28 4.08 11.56
CA GLY A 31 -17.04 4.84 12.54
C GLY A 31 -17.05 4.14 13.91
N GLN A 32 -17.29 2.83 13.94
CA GLN A 32 -17.23 2.03 15.18
C GLN A 32 -15.85 2.06 15.85
N TYR A 33 -14.76 1.99 15.08
CA TYR A 33 -13.41 2.12 15.60
C TYR A 33 -13.15 3.51 16.20
N LEU A 34 -13.56 4.57 15.48
CA LEU A 34 -13.38 5.96 15.93
C LEU A 34 -14.14 6.25 17.23
N THR A 35 -15.34 5.67 17.38
CA THR A 35 -16.14 5.78 18.61
C THR A 35 -15.52 5.07 19.81
N GLY A 36 -14.72 4.02 19.57
CA GLY A 36 -14.05 3.27 20.62
C GLY A 36 -12.78 3.92 21.17
N LEU A 37 -12.34 5.05 20.60
CA LEU A 37 -11.14 5.75 21.06
C LEU A 37 -11.37 6.46 22.40
N ASN A 38 -10.41 6.34 23.31
CA ASN A 38 -10.50 6.93 24.65
C ASN A 38 -10.41 8.48 24.57
N PRO A 39 -11.46 9.22 24.97
CA PRO A 39 -11.46 10.69 24.96
C PRO A 39 -10.62 11.32 26.07
N GLU A 40 -10.24 10.57 27.11
CA GLU A 40 -9.41 11.10 28.21
C GLU A 40 -7.94 11.32 27.84
N GLN A 41 -7.52 10.84 26.66
CA GLN A 41 -6.18 11.03 26.12
C GLN A 41 -6.26 11.74 24.77
N PRO A 42 -6.34 13.08 24.74
CA PRO A 42 -6.68 13.84 23.55
C PRO A 42 -5.63 13.70 22.43
N GLU A 43 -4.36 13.53 22.79
CA GLU A 43 -3.27 13.31 21.86
C GLU A 43 -3.36 11.92 21.19
N ALA A 44 -3.61 10.89 21.99
CA ALA A 44 -3.78 9.53 21.48
C ALA A 44 -5.03 9.44 20.59
N LEU A 45 -6.13 10.08 20.98
CA LEU A 45 -7.35 10.14 20.17
C LEU A 45 -7.07 10.80 18.81
N LEU A 46 -6.41 11.96 18.79
CA LEU A 46 -6.09 12.69 17.56
C LEU A 46 -5.19 11.87 16.62
N LEU A 47 -4.11 11.29 17.15
CA LEU A 47 -3.17 10.49 16.35
C LEU A 47 -3.82 9.22 15.80
N ASN A 48 -4.59 8.51 16.64
CA ASN A 48 -5.25 7.28 16.22
C ASN A 48 -6.36 7.55 15.20
N ALA A 49 -7.14 8.61 15.37
CA ALA A 49 -8.16 9.00 14.40
C ALA A 49 -7.55 9.40 13.06
N ALA A 50 -6.51 10.26 13.07
CA ALA A 50 -5.84 10.70 11.85
C ALA A 50 -5.15 9.53 11.12
N GLY A 51 -4.51 8.62 11.86
CA GLY A 51 -3.89 7.41 11.30
C GLY A 51 -4.92 6.48 10.65
N ALA A 52 -6.02 6.18 11.35
CA ALA A 52 -7.07 5.31 10.82
C ALA A 52 -7.72 5.89 9.56
N LEU A 53 -8.01 7.20 9.55
CA LEU A 53 -8.57 7.88 8.38
C LEU A 53 -7.59 7.90 7.20
N SER A 54 -6.30 8.17 7.45
CA SER A 54 -5.29 8.17 6.38
C SER A 54 -5.13 6.79 5.74
N ILE A 55 -5.10 5.74 6.55
CA ILE A 55 -5.04 4.35 6.05
C ILE A 55 -6.32 3.99 5.29
N TYR A 56 -7.49 4.35 5.83
CA TYR A 56 -8.76 4.11 5.16
C TYR A 56 -8.85 4.81 3.80
N GLU A 57 -8.41 6.06 3.71
CA GLU A 57 -8.34 6.79 2.43
C GLU A 57 -7.32 6.19 1.46
N GLN A 58 -6.19 5.68 1.95
CA GLN A 58 -5.19 5.00 1.12
C GLN A 58 -5.70 3.67 0.56
N ILE A 59 -6.39 2.87 1.38
CA ILE A 59 -6.94 1.57 0.95
C ILE A 59 -8.20 1.76 0.09
N GLY A 60 -8.99 2.81 0.35
CA GLY A 60 -10.16 3.19 -0.47
C GLY A 60 -9.78 3.77 -1.84
N ARG A 61 -8.54 4.19 -2.04
CA ARG A 61 -8.01 4.54 -3.36
C ARG A 61 -7.60 3.28 -4.10
N LEU A 62 -8.46 2.83 -5.02
CA LEU A 62 -8.10 1.84 -6.02
C LEU A 62 -6.79 2.32 -6.69
N PRO A 63 -5.72 1.50 -6.70
CA PRO A 63 -4.49 1.88 -7.36
C PRO A 63 -4.84 2.33 -8.76
N ARG A 64 -4.33 3.49 -9.19
CA ARG A 64 -4.56 4.00 -10.54
C ARG A 64 -4.04 2.92 -11.50
N ARG A 65 -4.94 2.07 -11.98
CA ARG A 65 -4.65 1.14 -13.06
C ARG A 65 -4.25 2.05 -14.19
N PHE A 66 -2.94 2.09 -14.50
CA PHE A 66 -2.52 2.61 -15.77
C PHE A 66 -3.39 1.90 -16.78
N ALA A 67 -4.07 2.67 -17.63
CA ALA A 67 -4.73 2.09 -18.78
C ALA A 67 -3.59 1.51 -19.63
N THR A 68 -3.19 0.28 -19.32
CA THR A 68 -2.51 -0.58 -20.27
C THR A 68 -3.47 -0.59 -21.43
N SER A 69 -3.07 0.10 -22.51
CA SER A 69 -3.77 0.06 -23.78
C SER A 69 -4.23 -1.37 -23.99
N LYS A 70 -5.52 -1.60 -24.24
CA LYS A 70 -6.07 -2.94 -24.53
C LYS A 70 -5.27 -3.70 -25.61
N SER A 71 -4.45 -2.98 -26.38
CA SER A 71 -3.46 -3.53 -27.31
C SER A 71 -2.36 -4.38 -26.65
N ALA A 72 -1.95 -4.13 -25.40
CA ALA A 72 -0.87 -4.88 -24.74
C ALA A 72 -1.36 -6.24 -24.21
N ALA A 73 -2.58 -6.31 -23.66
CA ALA A 73 -3.16 -7.56 -23.17
C ALA A 73 -3.48 -8.56 -24.30
N ALA A 74 -3.71 -8.08 -25.53
CA ALA A 74 -3.88 -8.95 -26.70
C ALA A 74 -2.54 -9.54 -27.20
N ALA A 75 -1.40 -8.91 -26.87
CA ALA A 75 -0.09 -9.43 -27.25
C ALA A 75 0.37 -10.58 -26.33
N GLU A 76 -0.06 -10.61 -25.06
CA GLU A 76 0.28 -11.69 -24.11
C GLU A 76 -0.51 -12.99 -24.38
N ALA A 77 -1.66 -12.92 -25.06
CA ALA A 77 -2.41 -14.12 -25.44
C ALA A 77 -1.71 -14.96 -26.52
N ASN A 78 -0.60 -14.46 -27.10
CA ASN A 78 0.22 -15.20 -28.07
C ASN A 78 1.51 -15.78 -27.44
N VAL A 79 1.58 -15.90 -26.10
CA VAL A 79 2.65 -16.62 -25.38
C VAL A 79 2.35 -18.13 -25.34
N GLY A 80 1.85 -18.68 -26.44
CA GLY A 80 1.66 -20.13 -26.60
C GLY A 80 2.98 -20.89 -26.82
N SER A 81 4.15 -20.27 -26.63
CA SER A 81 5.43 -20.88 -26.98
C SER A 81 6.66 -20.36 -26.18
N ALA A 82 6.46 -19.69 -25.04
CA ALA A 82 7.61 -19.49 -24.14
C ALA A 82 7.82 -20.80 -23.36
N HIS A 83 8.93 -21.49 -23.64
CA HIS A 83 9.30 -22.68 -22.90
C HIS A 83 9.56 -22.23 -21.45
N GLY A 84 8.88 -22.83 -20.47
CA GLY A 84 9.07 -22.45 -19.07
C GLY A 84 10.55 -22.50 -18.67
N CYS A 85 10.94 -21.64 -17.72
CA CYS A 85 12.30 -21.61 -17.17
C CYS A 85 12.83 -23.02 -16.91
N SER A 86 14.03 -23.33 -17.41
CA SER A 86 14.64 -24.64 -17.20
C SER A 86 14.82 -24.92 -15.68
N PRO A 87 14.81 -26.20 -15.25
CA PRO A 87 15.02 -26.55 -13.85
C PRO A 87 16.33 -26.00 -13.26
N ALA A 88 17.36 -25.85 -14.10
CA ALA A 88 18.64 -25.26 -13.71
C ALA A 88 18.55 -23.74 -13.49
N ALA A 89 17.78 -23.03 -14.31
CA ALA A 89 17.54 -21.60 -14.10
C ALA A 89 16.72 -21.35 -12.82
N ALA A 90 15.74 -22.22 -12.54
CA ALA A 90 14.95 -22.14 -11.31
C ALA A 90 15.78 -22.39 -10.04
N SER A 91 16.69 -23.36 -10.05
CA SER A 91 17.56 -23.64 -8.90
C SER A 91 18.59 -22.53 -8.67
N ALA A 92 19.17 -21.96 -9.73
CA ALA A 92 20.06 -20.82 -9.64
C ALA A 92 19.35 -19.57 -9.07
N LEU A 93 18.12 -19.30 -9.52
CA LEU A 93 17.29 -18.21 -9.01
C LEU A 93 16.96 -18.40 -7.52
N PHE A 94 16.66 -19.62 -7.08
CA PHE A 94 16.43 -19.93 -5.67
C PHE A 94 17.66 -19.64 -4.80
N ILE A 95 18.86 -19.98 -5.27
CA ILE A 95 20.12 -19.71 -4.55
C ILE A 95 20.40 -18.20 -4.48
N LEU A 96 20.14 -17.46 -5.56
CA LEU A 96 20.31 -16.00 -5.62
C LEU A 96 19.36 -15.28 -4.67
N LEU A 97 18.10 -15.71 -4.61
CA LEU A 97 17.09 -15.17 -3.69
C LEU A 97 17.38 -15.49 -2.22
N ASN A 98 18.09 -16.59 -1.94
CA ASN A 98 18.49 -16.95 -0.58
C ASN A 98 19.73 -16.18 -0.09
N GLY A 99 20.06 -15.05 -0.72
CA GLY A 99 21.01 -14.06 -0.21
C GLY A 99 22.49 -14.41 -0.39
N SER A 100 22.82 -15.55 -1.01
CA SER A 100 24.22 -15.96 -1.15
C SER A 100 24.99 -15.09 -2.17
N HIS A 101 24.30 -14.52 -3.16
CA HIS A 101 24.92 -13.76 -4.27
C HIS A 101 23.99 -12.66 -4.79
N SER A 102 23.34 -11.90 -3.90
CA SER A 102 22.32 -10.88 -4.25
C SER A 102 22.80 -9.79 -5.22
N GLY A 103 24.11 -9.54 -5.27
CA GLY A 103 24.72 -8.59 -6.21
C GLY A 103 24.70 -9.04 -7.67
N LEU A 104 24.51 -10.34 -7.95
CA LEU A 104 24.47 -10.91 -9.31
C LEU A 104 23.03 -11.10 -9.84
N LEU A 105 22.04 -10.73 -9.04
CA LEU A 105 20.62 -10.87 -9.35
C LEU A 105 20.20 -10.03 -10.59
N PRO A 106 20.60 -8.75 -10.74
CA PRO A 106 20.22 -7.98 -11.92
C PRO A 106 20.83 -8.53 -13.21
N GLU A 107 22.08 -9.00 -13.19
CA GLU A 107 22.74 -9.61 -14.35
C GLU A 107 22.08 -10.95 -14.72
N PHE A 108 21.73 -11.76 -13.71
CA PHE A 108 21.06 -13.04 -13.92
C PHE A 108 19.67 -12.86 -14.54
N LEU A 109 18.88 -11.89 -14.05
CA LEU A 109 17.56 -11.61 -14.62
C LEU A 109 17.65 -11.04 -16.04
N SER A 110 18.68 -10.23 -16.34
CA SER A 110 18.94 -9.76 -17.71
C SER A 110 19.23 -10.94 -18.64
N ALA A 111 20.12 -11.84 -18.24
CA ALA A 111 20.45 -13.02 -19.04
C ALA A 111 19.27 -13.97 -19.23
N LEU A 112 18.39 -14.09 -18.22
CA LEU A 112 17.19 -14.91 -18.29
C LEU A 112 16.12 -14.31 -19.23
N ALA A 113 15.98 -12.98 -19.23
CA ALA A 113 15.10 -12.27 -20.16
C ALA A 113 15.58 -12.38 -21.61
N ASP A 114 16.91 -12.37 -21.83
CA ASP A 114 17.50 -12.58 -23.17
C ASP A 114 17.36 -14.03 -23.66
N ALA A 115 17.27 -15.00 -22.74
CA ALA A 115 17.16 -16.42 -23.05
C ALA A 115 15.73 -16.90 -23.36
N GLY A 116 14.70 -16.15 -22.95
CA GLY A 116 13.28 -16.41 -23.25
C GLY A 116 12.52 -17.18 -22.18
#